data_AF-A0A2R9C2B1-F1
#
_entry.id   AF-A0A2R9C2B1-F1
#
_cell.length_a   1.000
_cell.length_b   1.000
_cell.length_c   1.000
_cell.angle_alpha   90.00
_cell.angle_beta   90.00
_cell.angle_gamma   90.00
#
_symmetry.space_group_name_H-M   'P 1'
#
loop_
_entity.id
_entity.type
_entity.pdbx_description
1 polymer ?
#
loop_
_entity_poly.entity_id
_entity_poly.type
_entity_poly.pdbx_seq_one_letter_code
_entity_poly.pdbx_strand_id
1 'polypeptide(L)'
;MVDDPSAVDRNVEFWKIKKLIKSLEAACSNGTSMISLIIPPKDQISPVAKMLSDEFGTAPNIKAGVNRHPVLGAITSIQQRLKLYNKSFSLTVNGHHNSTYPIRCFVRIK
;
A
#
# COMPACT_ATOMS: atom_id res chain seq x y z
N MET A 1 -38.76 3.93 -8.50
CA MET A 1 -37.52 4.36 -7.82
C MET A 1 -36.51 3.25 -7.98
N VAL A 2 -35.43 3.52 -8.71
CA VAL A 2 -34.37 2.55 -9.01
C VAL A 2 -33.31 2.74 -7.93
N ASP A 3 -33.31 1.87 -6.91
CA ASP A 3 -32.15 1.70 -6.04
C ASP A 3 -31.07 0.99 -6.87
N ASP A 4 -30.17 1.78 -7.44
CA ASP A 4 -29.04 1.29 -8.22
C ASP A 4 -28.00 0.68 -7.26
N PRO A 5 -27.76 -0.65 -7.31
CA PRO A 5 -26.87 -1.33 -6.37
C PRO A 5 -25.41 -0.85 -6.47
N SER A 6 -25.01 -0.15 -7.55
CA SER A 6 -23.67 0.42 -7.68
C SER A 6 -23.48 1.69 -6.84
N ALA A 7 -24.56 2.43 -6.53
CA ALA A 7 -24.47 3.62 -5.70
C ALA A 7 -24.18 3.24 -4.24
N VAL A 8 -24.81 2.15 -3.76
CA VAL A 8 -24.60 1.63 -2.40
C VAL A 8 -23.16 1.11 -2.24
N ASP A 9 -22.64 0.38 -3.22
CA ASP A 9 -21.26 -0.12 -3.21
C ASP A 9 -20.22 1.01 -3.18
N ARG A 10 -20.43 2.06 -4.00
CA ARG A 10 -19.59 3.26 -4.00
C ARG A 10 -19.63 4.01 -2.66
N ASN A 11 -20.80 4.11 -2.03
CA ASN A 11 -20.93 4.73 -0.71
C ASN A 11 -20.21 3.92 0.38
N VAL A 12 -20.24 2.58 0.28
CA VAL A 12 -19.51 1.68 1.18
C VAL A 12 -17.99 1.82 0.98
N GLU A 13 -17.50 1.89 -0.25
CA GLU A 13 -16.08 2.14 -0.54
C GLU A 13 -15.62 3.50 -0.02
N PHE A 14 -16.41 4.54 -0.22
CA PHE A 14 -16.11 5.87 0.30
C PHE A 14 -16.04 5.88 1.82
N TRP A 15 -16.94 5.14 2.49
CA TRP A 15 -16.91 4.96 3.93
C TRP A 15 -15.66 4.19 4.40
N LYS A 16 -15.27 3.11 3.69
CA LYS A 16 -14.03 2.36 3.97
C LYS A 16 -12.80 3.27 3.86
N ILE A 17 -12.74 4.13 2.85
CA ILE A 17 -11.64 5.09 2.66
C ILE A 17 -11.62 6.13 3.80
N LYS A 18 -12.76 6.73 4.13
CA LYS A 18 -12.87 7.70 5.25
C LYS A 18 -12.46 7.10 6.58
N LYS A 19 -12.89 5.86 6.86
CA LYS A 19 -12.54 5.15 8.08
C LYS A 19 -11.05 4.84 8.15
N LEU A 20 -10.45 4.46 7.01
CA LEU A 20 -9.01 4.23 6.90
C LEU A 20 -8.21 5.50 7.19
N ILE A 21 -8.59 6.65 6.61
CA ILE A 21 -7.95 7.94 6.86
C ILE A 21 -8.00 8.27 8.36
N LYS A 22 -9.18 8.21 8.97
CA LYS A 22 -9.34 8.49 10.41
C LYS A 22 -8.50 7.55 11.29
N SER A 23 -8.37 6.29 10.90
CA SER A 23 -7.52 5.32 11.62
C SER A 23 -6.02 5.61 11.46
N LEU A 24 -5.60 6.12 10.29
CA LEU A 24 -4.21 6.51 10.03
C LEU A 24 -3.85 7.80 10.79
N GLU A 25 -4.74 8.79 10.82
CA GLU A 25 -4.54 10.04 11.57
C GLU A 25 -4.39 9.77 13.06
N ALA A 26 -5.24 8.91 13.62
CA ALA A 26 -5.14 8.49 15.03
C ALA A 26 -3.85 7.70 15.33
N ALA A 27 -3.29 7.00 14.34
CA ALA A 27 -2.04 6.26 14.50
C ALA A 27 -0.78 7.13 14.38
N CYS A 28 -0.91 8.36 13.89
CA CYS A 28 0.19 9.27 13.57
C CYS A 28 0.75 10.03 14.81
N SER A 29 0.05 10.05 15.95
CA SER A 29 0.34 10.99 17.05
C SER A 29 1.60 10.71 17.91
N ASN A 30 2.44 9.71 17.58
CA ASN A 30 3.49 9.23 18.49
C ASN A 30 4.92 9.30 17.92
N GLY A 31 5.18 10.16 16.92
CA GLY A 31 6.53 10.31 16.35
C GLY A 31 7.01 9.10 15.51
N THR A 32 6.16 8.09 15.33
CA THR A 32 6.38 6.94 14.44
C THR A 32 6.08 7.32 12.99
N SER A 33 7.11 7.24 12.13
CA SER A 33 7.01 7.50 10.69
C SER A 33 6.16 6.42 10.01
N MET A 34 5.20 6.73 9.14
CA MET A 34 4.43 5.71 8.40
C MET A 34 4.94 5.57 6.95
N ILE A 35 4.99 4.35 6.43
CA ILE A 35 5.27 4.10 5.00
C ILE A 35 3.97 3.65 4.32
N SER A 36 3.56 4.43 3.31
CA SER A 36 2.40 4.13 2.47
C SER A 36 2.86 3.95 1.04
N LEU A 37 2.59 2.79 0.46
CA LEU A 37 2.88 2.48 -0.94
C LEU A 37 1.57 2.25 -1.71
N ILE A 38 1.40 2.99 -2.79
CA ILE A 38 0.26 2.88 -3.72
C ILE A 38 0.83 2.55 -5.09
N ILE A 39 0.44 1.39 -5.65
CA ILE A 39 0.90 0.95 -6.97
C ILE A 39 -0.28 0.98 -7.93
N PRO A 40 -0.21 1.76 -9.03
CA PRO A 40 -1.26 1.75 -10.03
C PRO A 40 -1.24 0.41 -10.80
N PRO A 41 -2.39 -0.06 -11.30
CA PRO A 41 -2.53 -1.38 -11.92
C PRO A 41 -1.79 -1.56 -13.25
N LYS A 42 -1.18 -0.49 -13.78
CA LYS A 42 -0.40 -0.50 -15.02
C LYS A 42 1.12 -0.59 -14.77
N ASP A 43 1.53 -0.43 -13.51
CA ASP A 43 2.95 -0.42 -13.17
C ASP A 43 3.43 -1.83 -12.81
N GLN A 44 4.65 -2.14 -13.22
CA GLN A 44 5.24 -3.44 -12.96
C GLN A 44 5.71 -3.52 -11.50
N ILE A 45 5.59 -4.69 -10.89
CA ILE A 45 6.03 -4.91 -9.50
C ILE A 45 7.57 -4.83 -9.39
N SER A 46 8.29 -5.18 -10.45
CA SER A 46 9.77 -5.22 -10.51
C SER A 46 10.45 -3.88 -10.18
N PRO A 47 10.10 -2.74 -10.83
CA PRO A 47 10.69 -1.43 -10.47
C PRO A 47 10.39 -1.00 -9.03
N VAL A 48 9.19 -1.28 -8.53
CA VAL A 48 8.81 -0.97 -7.14
C VAL A 48 9.62 -1.81 -6.14
N ALA A 49 9.83 -3.09 -6.43
CA ALA A 49 10.67 -3.97 -5.61
C ALA A 49 12.14 -3.53 -5.60
N LYS A 50 12.64 -3.01 -6.73
CA LYS A 50 13.99 -2.42 -6.82
C LYS A 50 14.10 -1.17 -5.94
N MET A 51 13.18 -0.22 -6.09
CA MET A 51 13.14 1.00 -5.27
C MET A 51 13.17 0.69 -3.77
N LEU A 52 12.37 -0.28 -3.31
CA LEU A 52 12.37 -0.69 -1.90
C LEU A 52 13.68 -1.34 -1.45
N SER A 53 14.41 -2.00 -2.35
CA SER A 53 15.71 -2.60 -2.06
C SER A 53 16.80 -1.55 -1.92
N ASP A 54 16.78 -0.50 -2.76
CA ASP A 54 17.67 0.66 -2.65
C ASP A 54 17.40 1.45 -1.35
N GLU A 55 16.12 1.65 -0.99
CA GLU A 55 15.72 2.28 0.27
C GLU A 55 16.14 1.45 1.50
N PHE A 56 16.07 0.11 1.40
CA PHE A 56 16.56 -0.77 2.47
C PHE A 56 18.07 -0.61 2.70
N GLY A 57 18.85 -0.42 1.64
CA GLY A 57 20.30 -0.18 1.72
C GLY A 57 20.67 1.17 2.33
N THR A 58 19.80 2.17 2.20
CA THR A 58 20.02 3.54 2.69
C THR A 58 19.44 3.79 4.08
N ALA A 59 18.37 3.08 4.45
CA ALA A 59 17.75 3.13 5.78
C ALA A 59 18.69 2.92 7.00
N PRO A 60 19.77 2.10 6.96
CA PRO A 60 20.68 1.98 8.10
C PRO A 60 21.51 3.25 8.36
N ASN A 61 21.60 4.20 7.41
CA ASN A 61 22.31 5.48 7.57
C ASN A 61 21.46 6.54 8.33
N ILE A 62 20.24 6.20 8.76
CA ILE A 62 19.40 7.08 9.57
C ILE A 62 20.03 7.26 10.95
N LYS A 63 20.37 8.51 11.30
CA LYS A 63 21.05 8.88 12.56
C LYS A 63 20.21 8.62 13.81
N ALA A 64 18.89 8.67 13.70
CA ALA A 64 17.97 8.39 14.81
C ALA A 64 17.73 6.88 14.96
N GLY A 65 18.38 6.24 15.94
CA GLY A 65 18.26 4.80 16.20
C GLY A 65 16.83 4.32 16.52
N VAL A 66 16.01 5.22 17.07
CA VAL A 66 14.59 4.97 17.38
C VAL A 66 13.69 4.87 16.14
N ASN A 67 14.11 5.44 14.99
CA ASN A 67 13.36 5.36 13.72
C ASN A 67 13.96 4.32 12.76
N ARG A 68 15.20 3.88 12.99
CA ARG A 68 15.91 2.94 12.10
C ARG A 68 15.26 1.55 12.06
N HIS A 69 15.12 0.87 13.21
CA HIS A 69 14.52 -0.48 13.27
C HIS A 69 13.08 -0.49 12.73
N PRO A 70 12.25 0.50 13.08
CA PRO A 70 10.87 0.51 12.62
C PRO A 70 10.76 0.75 11.10
N VAL A 71 11.64 1.58 10.49
CA VAL A 71 11.71 1.78 9.03
C VAL A 71 12.17 0.51 8.30
N LEU A 72 13.23 -0.15 8.79
CA LEU A 72 13.72 -1.40 8.21
C LEU A 72 12.64 -2.49 8.24
N GLY A 73 11.94 -2.64 9.37
CA GLY A 73 10.86 -3.61 9.52
C GLY A 73 9.70 -3.36 8.56
N ALA A 74 9.36 -2.09 8.30
CA ALA A 74 8.32 -1.77 7.33
C ALA A 74 8.71 -2.07 5.90
N ILE A 75 9.94 -1.74 5.48
CA ILE A 75 10.42 -2.03 4.13
C ILE A 75 10.43 -3.55 3.88
N THR A 76 10.93 -4.35 4.83
CA THR A 76 10.90 -5.82 4.73
C THR A 76 9.46 -6.36 4.64
N SER A 77 8.53 -5.82 5.41
CA SER A 77 7.12 -6.22 5.36
C SER A 77 6.47 -5.92 4.01
N ILE A 78 6.75 -4.75 3.42
CA ILE A 78 6.25 -4.38 2.09
C ILE A 78 6.84 -5.31 1.02
N GLN A 79 8.14 -5.60 1.06
CA GLN A 79 8.78 -6.53 0.13
C GLN A 79 8.18 -7.95 0.19
N GLN A 80 7.89 -8.45 1.39
CA GLN A 80 7.22 -9.74 1.58
C GLN A 80 5.81 -9.74 0.96
N ARG A 81 5.04 -8.66 1.18
CA ARG A 81 3.72 -8.51 0.59
C ARG A 81 3.77 -8.42 -0.94
N LEU A 82 4.72 -7.69 -1.50
CA LEU A 82 4.93 -7.57 -2.95
C LEU A 82 5.22 -8.91 -3.64
N LYS A 83 5.96 -9.81 -2.98
CA LYS A 83 6.24 -11.15 -3.52
C LYS A 83 4.97 -11.98 -3.75
N LEU A 84 3.92 -11.78 -2.95
CA LEU A 84 2.64 -12.50 -3.10
C LEU A 84 1.88 -12.07 -4.36
N TYR A 85 2.02 -10.80 -4.77
CA TYR A 85 1.29 -10.24 -5.91
C TYR A 85 1.96 -10.52 -7.27
N ASN A 86 3.23 -10.92 -7.29
CA ASN A 86 4.00 -11.15 -8.52
C ASN A 86 3.51 -12.37 -9.34
N LYS A 87 2.74 -13.29 -8.75
CA LYS A 87 2.26 -14.50 -9.45
C LYS A 87 0.89 -14.37 -10.13
N SER A 88 0.11 -13.31 -9.90
CA SER A 88 -1.32 -13.31 -10.24
C SER A 88 -1.72 -12.50 -11.49
N PHE A 89 -0.80 -11.84 -12.19
CA PHE A 89 -1.16 -10.90 -13.27
C PHE A 89 -0.54 -11.24 -14.62
N SER A 90 -0.65 -12.50 -15.04
CA SER A 90 -0.60 -12.86 -16.47
C SER A 90 -1.99 -13.36 -16.88
N LEU A 91 -2.90 -12.40 -17.05
CA LEU A 91 -4.12 -12.61 -17.81
C LEU A 91 -4.24 -11.43 -18.77
N THR A 92 -3.75 -11.63 -19.99
CA THR A 92 -4.19 -10.87 -21.15
C THR A 92 -5.69 -11.16 -21.32
N VAL A 93 -6.54 -10.44 -20.59
CA VAL A 93 -7.99 -10.45 -20.84
C VAL A 93 -8.32 -9.30 -21.78
N ASN A 94 -8.56 -9.69 -23.02
CA ASN A 94 -9.22 -8.87 -24.02
C ASN A 94 -10.49 -8.26 -23.41
N GLY A 95 -10.55 -6.93 -23.44
CA GLY A 95 -11.70 -6.06 -23.20
C GLY A 95 -12.83 -6.57 -22.31
N HIS A 96 -12.80 -6.28 -21.01
CA HIS A 96 -13.97 -5.74 -20.28
C HIS A 96 -13.57 -5.33 -18.85
N HIS A 97 -14.04 -4.15 -18.43
CA HIS A 97 -14.00 -3.56 -17.08
C HIS A 97 -12.69 -3.71 -16.27
N ASN A 98 -11.87 -2.67 -16.38
CA ASN A 98 -10.70 -2.43 -15.56
C ASN A 98 -11.12 -1.99 -14.13
N SER A 99 -11.62 -2.92 -13.32
CA SER A 99 -11.81 -2.73 -11.87
C SER A 99 -10.58 -3.24 -11.09
N THR A 100 -9.38 -2.91 -11.57
CA THR A 100 -8.13 -3.31 -10.91
C THR A 100 -7.77 -2.24 -9.88
N TYR A 101 -8.22 -2.43 -8.65
CA TYR A 101 -7.93 -1.53 -7.54
C TYR A 101 -6.41 -1.44 -7.27
N PRO A 102 -5.88 -0.24 -6.94
CA PRO A 102 -4.46 -0.07 -6.68
C PRO A 102 -4.01 -0.91 -5.47
N ILE A 103 -2.84 -1.53 -5.56
CA ILE A 103 -2.24 -2.27 -4.43
C ILE A 103 -1.89 -1.24 -3.35
N ARG A 104 -2.60 -1.27 -2.22
CA ARG A 104 -2.36 -0.40 -1.07
C ARG A 104 -1.67 -1.19 0.05
N CYS A 105 -0.37 -0.98 0.20
CA CYS A 105 0.39 -1.53 1.31
C CYS A 105 0.58 -0.44 2.37
N PHE A 106 -0.21 -0.53 3.45
CA PHE A 106 0.02 0.24 4.67
C PHE A 106 0.81 -0.61 5.64
N VAL A 107 1.98 -0.11 6.08
CA VAL A 107 2.72 -0.71 7.18
C VAL A 107 2.90 0.33 8.28
N ARG A 108 2.33 0.00 9.45
CA ARG A 108 2.50 0.79 10.67
C ARG A 108 3.81 0.40 11.32
N ILE A 109 4.69 1.38 11.40
CA ILE A 109 5.95 1.38 12.12
C ILE A 109 5.60 1.69 13.59
N LYS A 110 5.90 0.79 14.52
CA LYS A 110 5.63 0.95 15.97
C LYS A 110 6.90 1.33 16.71
#